data_AF-A0A6J1LBR8-F1
#
_entry.id   AF-A0A6J1LBR8-F1
#
_cell.length_a   1.000
_cell.length_b   1.000
_cell.length_c   1.000
_cell.angle_alpha   90.00
_cell.angle_beta   90.00
_cell.angle_gamma   90.00
#
_symmetry.space_group_name_H-M   'P 1'
#
loop_
_entity.id
_entity.type
_entity.pdbx_description
1 polymer ?
#
loop_
_entity_poly.entity_id
_entity_poly.type
_entity_poly.pdbx_seq_one_letter_code
_entity_poly.pdbx_strand_id
1 'polypeptide(L)'
;MLIVRHLRKLNAPQRLQLNVDQTRRALSDANLQYDKDPQPLFTDAETQRLLQSMTQLQLEKVFRKRTVADNSTETKFMTTAQLEKEFLLTIEKAKKLLQMPPVVQIKPDTERVISKDPALKDFDDSKYVFTDISFGLRPSERKVVVRDVDGTLSYAPLETQKRMNQLYFPLDGRKSYTPRMFSDKELLQRCLDEHKYEFVLDRLTVQYEPYETEFHNISAKVFTHLNESKQFDLLRSTRHFGPMAFFYAWHRCIDDLLYDMIRRDYLYNAVQLIALSYKIHKVPVEYGQTLSQLEALQPTPAERALEELRSCLQKPSEKGIEKEIHAAIGKTEQDFTADELSLKFIEQYIGSEHALKKVQLELAVQTLKELNLEKLQLFKGLKKAHGVQAS
;
A
#
# COMPACT_ATOMS: atom_id res chain seq x y z
N MET A 1 -43.10 8.40 65.87
CA MET A 1 -42.62 8.95 64.59
C MET A 1 -41.21 8.40 64.36
N LEU A 2 -40.93 7.22 63.79
CA LEU A 2 -41.37 6.54 62.56
C LEU A 2 -41.22 7.37 61.29
N ILE A 3 -40.51 6.78 60.31
CA ILE A 3 -40.23 7.20 58.92
C ILE A 3 -38.93 8.02 58.84
N VAL A 4 -37.77 7.55 58.36
CA VAL A 4 -37.51 6.92 57.05
C VAL A 4 -36.33 5.93 57.16
N ARG A 5 -36.62 4.63 57.12
CA ARG A 5 -35.75 3.59 56.55
C ARG A 5 -36.25 3.37 55.12
N HIS A 6 -35.49 3.77 54.10
CA HIS A 6 -35.40 3.10 52.78
C HIS A 6 -34.65 4.02 51.81
N LEU A 7 -33.74 3.42 51.02
CA LEU A 7 -33.07 3.89 49.79
C LEU A 7 -31.54 3.79 49.83
N ARG A 8 -31.03 2.58 50.06
CA ARG A 8 -29.68 2.16 49.61
C ARG A 8 -29.72 0.75 49.04
N LYS A 9 -30.56 0.52 48.05
CA LYS A 9 -30.45 -0.60 47.09
C LYS A 9 -31.20 -0.16 45.85
N LEU A 10 -30.47 0.22 44.81
CA LEU A 10 -30.82 0.14 43.39
C LEU A 10 -29.75 0.96 42.63
N ASN A 11 -28.96 0.24 41.84
CA ASN A 11 -28.02 0.67 40.79
C ASN A 11 -26.62 0.04 40.92
N ALA A 12 -26.60 -1.29 40.90
CA ALA A 12 -25.62 -2.04 40.10
C ALA A 12 -26.45 -2.66 38.96
N PRO A 13 -26.16 -2.37 37.68
CA PRO A 13 -24.87 -2.71 37.06
C PRO A 13 -24.34 -1.61 36.13
N GLN A 14 -23.23 -0.97 36.51
CA GLN A 14 -22.41 -0.16 35.57
C GLN A 14 -20.94 -0.59 35.56
N ARG A 15 -20.66 -1.83 35.98
CA ARG A 15 -19.31 -2.40 36.05
C ARG A 15 -19.06 -3.57 35.08
N LEU A 16 -19.81 -3.62 33.98
CA LEU A 16 -19.65 -4.63 32.91
C LEU A 16 -19.43 -4.05 31.51
N GLN A 17 -19.26 -2.73 31.37
CA GLN A 17 -18.96 -2.10 30.06
C GLN A 17 -17.50 -1.66 29.89
N LEU A 18 -16.63 -1.82 30.90
CA LEU A 18 -15.20 -1.46 30.80
C LEU A 18 -14.29 -2.60 30.29
N ASN A 19 -14.84 -3.79 30.01
CA ASN A 19 -14.07 -4.96 29.57
C ASN A 19 -14.29 -5.36 28.11
N VAL A 20 -15.14 -4.64 27.35
CA VAL A 20 -15.33 -4.91 25.91
C VAL A 20 -14.38 -4.08 25.04
N ASP A 21 -13.85 -2.97 25.56
CA ASP A 21 -12.82 -2.16 24.88
C ASP A 21 -11.39 -2.68 25.10
N GLN A 22 -11.20 -3.72 25.91
CA GLN A 22 -9.88 -4.31 26.13
C GLN A 22 -9.48 -5.30 25.01
N THR A 23 -10.44 -5.88 24.29
CA THR A 23 -10.19 -6.77 23.13
C THR A 23 -9.99 -6.01 21.81
N ARG A 24 -10.30 -4.71 21.76
CA ARG A 24 -9.99 -3.85 20.60
C ARG A 24 -8.53 -3.39 20.55
N ARG A 25 -7.75 -3.65 21.60
CA ARG A 25 -6.30 -3.37 21.66
C ARG A 25 -5.41 -4.45 21.02
N ALA A 26 -5.95 -5.34 20.19
CA ALA A 26 -5.18 -6.41 19.55
C ALA A 26 -4.28 -5.97 18.36
N LEU A 27 -3.93 -4.69 18.29
CA LEU A 27 -2.85 -4.15 17.44
C LEU A 27 -1.93 -3.20 18.25
N SER A 28 -1.92 -3.31 19.59
CA SER A 28 -1.10 -2.45 20.44
C SER A 28 0.39 -2.76 20.30
N ASP A 29 1.08 -2.00 19.45
CA ASP A 29 2.51 -1.63 19.46
C ASP A 29 3.59 -2.74 19.57
N ALA A 30 3.22 -4.02 19.66
CA ALA A 30 4.17 -5.13 19.75
C ALA A 30 3.84 -6.20 18.70
N ASN A 31 4.84 -6.51 17.86
CA ASN A 31 4.89 -7.64 16.90
C ASN A 31 4.26 -7.46 15.49
N LEU A 32 4.38 -6.29 14.86
CA LEU A 32 4.23 -6.17 13.40
C LEU A 32 5.58 -6.01 12.71
N GLN A 33 6.53 -6.87 13.09
CA GLN A 33 7.83 -6.99 12.45
C GLN A 33 7.83 -8.22 11.54
N TYR A 34 8.66 -8.20 10.51
CA TYR A 34 8.82 -9.34 9.63
C TYR A 34 9.66 -10.43 10.34
N ASP A 35 9.05 -11.58 10.61
CA ASP A 35 9.73 -12.73 11.25
C ASP A 35 10.86 -13.33 10.40
N LYS A 36 10.78 -13.16 9.08
CA LYS A 36 11.71 -13.70 8.07
C LYS A 36 11.97 -12.63 7.04
N ASP A 37 13.05 -12.78 6.27
CA ASP A 37 13.35 -11.85 5.19
C ASP A 37 12.18 -11.78 4.18
N PRO A 38 11.48 -10.62 4.10
CA PRO A 38 10.36 -10.46 3.19
C PRO A 38 10.83 -10.26 1.74
N GLN A 39 12.11 -9.91 1.52
CA GLN A 39 12.62 -9.49 0.22
C GLN A 39 12.37 -10.52 -0.88
N PRO A 40 12.70 -11.83 -0.73
CA PRO A 40 12.52 -12.79 -1.81
C PRO A 40 11.07 -12.95 -2.24
N LEU A 41 10.15 -12.93 -1.27
CA LEU A 41 8.71 -13.04 -1.54
C LEU A 41 8.14 -11.77 -2.16
N PHE A 42 8.66 -10.61 -1.74
CA PHE A 42 8.24 -9.32 -2.30
C PHE A 42 8.74 -9.13 -3.73
N THR A 43 9.99 -9.48 -4.03
CA THR A 43 10.60 -9.31 -5.37
C THR A 43 10.17 -10.35 -6.39
N ASP A 44 9.51 -11.42 -5.96
CA ASP A 44 9.02 -12.45 -6.86
C ASP A 44 8.10 -11.88 -7.95
N ALA A 45 8.25 -12.37 -9.18
CA ALA A 45 7.60 -11.82 -10.36
C ALA A 45 6.07 -11.91 -10.28
N GLU A 46 5.53 -13.02 -9.77
CA GLU A 46 4.09 -13.20 -9.60
C GLU A 46 3.58 -12.28 -8.47
N THR A 47 4.29 -12.17 -7.35
CA THR A 47 3.92 -11.22 -6.28
C THR A 47 3.88 -9.79 -6.79
N GLN A 48 4.91 -9.36 -7.53
CA GLN A 48 4.97 -8.02 -8.12
C GLN A 48 3.82 -7.79 -9.10
N ARG A 49 3.46 -8.80 -9.93
CA ARG A 49 2.33 -8.71 -10.86
C ARG A 49 1.00 -8.51 -10.11
N LEU A 50 0.76 -9.28 -9.05
CA LEU A 50 -0.44 -9.14 -8.20
C LEU A 50 -0.50 -7.75 -7.56
N LEU A 51 0.60 -7.30 -6.93
CA LEU A 51 0.67 -6.00 -6.25
C LEU A 51 0.48 -4.82 -7.22
N GLN A 52 1.08 -4.89 -8.42
CA GLN A 52 0.91 -3.88 -9.47
C GLN A 52 -0.53 -3.80 -9.96
N SER A 53 -1.18 -4.95 -10.17
CA SER A 53 -2.59 -5.01 -10.56
C SER A 53 -3.49 -4.41 -9.46
N MET A 54 -3.29 -4.80 -8.20
CA MET A 54 -4.09 -4.31 -7.08
C MET A 54 -3.93 -2.81 -6.83
N THR A 55 -2.77 -2.23 -7.15
CA THR A 55 -2.48 -0.79 -6.97
C THR A 55 -3.40 0.09 -7.81
N GLN A 56 -3.88 -0.42 -8.96
CA GLN A 56 -4.66 0.29 -9.98
C GLN A 56 -3.93 1.52 -10.55
N LEU A 57 -3.89 1.63 -11.87
CA LEU A 57 -3.26 2.75 -12.55
C LEU A 57 -4.30 3.84 -12.83
N GLN A 58 -4.34 4.90 -12.02
CA GLN A 58 -5.14 6.10 -12.29
C GLN A 58 -4.22 7.25 -12.68
N LEU A 59 -4.22 7.61 -13.97
CA LEU A 59 -3.29 8.62 -14.51
C LEU A 59 -3.50 10.00 -13.88
N GLU A 60 -4.76 10.38 -13.61
CA GLU A 60 -5.08 11.67 -12.97
C GLU A 60 -4.46 11.79 -11.57
N LYS A 61 -4.44 10.69 -10.81
CA LYS A 61 -3.90 10.68 -9.45
C LYS A 61 -2.37 10.64 -9.46
N VAL A 62 -1.77 9.90 -10.39
CA VAL A 62 -0.31 9.81 -10.56
C VAL A 62 0.26 11.16 -10.99
N PHE A 63 -0.35 11.81 -11.98
CA PHE A 63 0.09 13.11 -12.53
C PHE A 63 -0.70 14.29 -11.97
N ARG A 64 -1.23 14.16 -10.75
CA ARG A 64 -1.95 15.25 -10.09
C ARG A 64 -1.07 16.51 -9.99
N LYS A 65 -1.70 17.67 -10.07
CA LYS A 65 -1.01 18.97 -9.98
C LYS A 65 -0.29 19.09 -8.64
N ARG A 66 0.97 19.51 -8.69
CA ARG A 66 1.82 19.77 -7.52
C ARG A 66 2.27 21.21 -7.57
N THR A 67 2.47 21.82 -6.40
CA THR A 67 3.09 23.12 -6.30
C THR A 67 4.57 22.97 -6.60
N VAL A 68 4.98 23.45 -7.77
CA VAL A 68 6.36 23.43 -8.26
C VAL A 68 6.81 24.86 -8.56
N ALA A 69 8.13 25.10 -8.56
CA ALA A 69 8.68 26.44 -8.78
C ALA A 69 8.39 26.96 -10.21
N ASP A 70 8.43 26.06 -11.20
CA ASP A 70 8.06 26.36 -12.59
C ASP A 70 6.82 25.56 -12.98
N ASN A 71 5.77 26.26 -13.40
CA ASN A 71 4.49 25.69 -13.81
C ASN A 71 4.11 26.17 -15.23
N SER A 72 5.11 26.47 -16.06
CA SER A 72 4.90 26.79 -17.48
C SER A 72 4.27 25.61 -18.23
N THR A 73 3.33 25.89 -19.12
CA THR A 73 2.61 24.88 -19.90
C THR A 73 2.82 25.10 -21.38
N GLU A 74 3.25 24.06 -22.10
CA GLU A 74 3.35 24.07 -23.56
C GLU A 74 2.10 23.43 -24.19
N THR A 75 1.48 24.13 -25.14
CA THR A 75 0.38 23.58 -25.95
C THR A 75 0.91 23.09 -27.30
N LYS A 76 0.58 21.84 -27.67
CA LYS A 76 1.01 21.22 -28.93
C LYS A 76 -0.21 20.73 -29.71
N PHE A 77 -0.24 20.99 -31.01
CA PHE A 77 -1.26 20.42 -31.91
C PHE A 77 -0.82 19.02 -32.33
N MET A 78 -1.68 18.03 -32.09
CA MET A 78 -1.37 16.62 -32.37
C MET A 78 -2.49 15.97 -33.20
N THR A 79 -2.14 15.00 -34.04
CA THR A 79 -3.12 14.09 -34.65
C THR A 79 -3.59 13.03 -33.64
N THR A 80 -4.68 12.33 -33.95
CA THR A 80 -5.18 11.23 -33.08
C THR A 80 -4.13 10.13 -32.87
N ALA A 81 -3.41 9.74 -33.93
CA ALA A 81 -2.34 8.75 -33.83
C ALA A 81 -1.15 9.23 -32.97
N GLN A 82 -0.79 10.51 -33.05
CA GLN A 82 0.25 11.09 -32.20
C GLN A 82 -0.19 11.13 -30.73
N LEU A 83 -1.45 11.47 -30.48
CA LEU A 83 -2.01 11.49 -29.13
C LEU A 83 -2.01 10.10 -28.48
N GLU A 84 -2.45 9.06 -29.20
CA GLU A 84 -2.40 7.67 -28.70
C GLU A 84 -0.97 7.25 -28.36
N LYS A 85 0.02 7.62 -29.20
CA LYS A 85 1.43 7.32 -28.94
C LYS A 85 1.96 8.03 -27.69
N GLU A 86 1.70 9.32 -27.53
CA GLU A 86 2.10 10.08 -26.34
C GLU A 86 1.41 9.56 -25.08
N PHE A 87 0.18 9.07 -25.21
CA PHE A 87 -0.55 8.45 -24.11
C PHE A 87 0.08 7.13 -23.66
N LEU A 88 0.50 6.26 -24.60
CA LEU A 88 1.26 5.05 -24.28
C LEU A 88 2.57 5.38 -23.54
N LEU A 89 3.32 6.38 -24.00
CA LEU A 89 4.53 6.86 -23.31
C LEU A 89 4.22 7.38 -21.91
N THR A 90 3.07 8.03 -21.73
CA THR A 90 2.60 8.52 -20.43
C THR A 90 2.28 7.37 -19.48
N ILE A 91 1.67 6.28 -19.97
CA ILE A 91 1.43 5.06 -19.20
C ILE A 91 2.76 4.43 -18.75
N GLU A 92 3.77 4.34 -19.64
CA GLU A 92 5.09 3.82 -19.26
C GLU A 92 5.79 4.70 -18.21
N LYS A 93 5.70 6.03 -18.35
CA LYS A 93 6.19 6.97 -17.33
C LYS A 93 5.47 6.76 -16.00
N ALA A 94 4.15 6.58 -16.02
CA ALA A 94 3.36 6.34 -14.82
C ALA A 94 3.77 5.04 -14.11
N LYS A 95 3.99 3.95 -14.87
CA LYS A 95 4.52 2.69 -14.34
C LYS A 95 5.87 2.86 -13.64
N LYS A 96 6.77 3.68 -14.20
CA LYS A 96 8.06 4.00 -13.57
C LYS A 96 7.89 4.79 -12.27
N LEU A 97 6.98 5.77 -12.24
CA LEU A 97 6.68 6.55 -11.03
C LEU A 97 6.03 5.71 -9.92
N LEU A 98 5.25 4.69 -10.29
CA LEU A 98 4.60 3.74 -9.37
C LEU A 98 5.51 2.59 -8.92
N GLN A 99 6.81 2.63 -9.25
CA GLN A 99 7.74 1.62 -8.77
C GLN A 99 7.75 1.59 -7.23
N MET A 100 7.39 0.44 -6.69
CA MET A 100 7.21 0.25 -5.25
C MET A 100 8.57 0.23 -4.54
N PRO A 101 8.69 0.86 -3.36
CA PRO A 101 9.90 0.73 -2.54
C PRO A 101 10.09 -0.74 -2.11
N PRO A 102 11.33 -1.24 -2.09
CA PRO A 102 11.60 -2.61 -1.69
C PRO A 102 11.32 -2.81 -0.20
N VAL A 103 10.74 -3.97 0.14
CA VAL A 103 10.56 -4.41 1.52
C VAL A 103 11.67 -5.40 1.83
N VAL A 104 12.53 -5.07 2.80
CA VAL A 104 13.70 -5.86 3.17
C VAL A 104 13.71 -6.13 4.67
N GLN A 105 14.57 -7.05 5.13
CA GLN A 105 14.77 -7.24 6.57
C GLN A 105 15.55 -6.09 7.21
N ILE A 106 15.31 -5.88 8.51
CA ILE A 106 16.06 -4.93 9.32
C ILE A 106 17.52 -5.36 9.39
N LYS A 107 18.44 -4.45 9.09
CA LYS A 107 19.88 -4.69 9.24
C LYS A 107 20.32 -4.34 10.66
N PRO A 108 20.86 -5.29 11.45
CA PRO A 108 21.40 -4.97 12.76
C PRO A 108 22.70 -4.17 12.65
N ASP A 109 22.94 -3.29 13.62
CA ASP A 109 24.23 -2.63 13.80
C ASP A 109 25.23 -3.64 14.38
N THR A 110 26.18 -4.06 13.55
CA THR A 110 27.27 -4.96 13.99
C THR A 110 28.54 -4.15 14.23
N GLU A 111 29.00 -4.13 15.48
CA GLU A 111 30.29 -3.55 15.83
C GLU A 111 31.43 -4.39 15.29
N ARG A 112 32.08 -3.90 14.24
CA ARG A 112 33.26 -4.54 13.66
C ARG A 112 34.50 -3.75 14.04
N VAL A 113 35.25 -4.26 15.01
CA VAL A 113 36.53 -3.69 15.44
C VAL A 113 37.64 -4.04 14.44
N ILE A 114 38.46 -3.05 14.09
CA ILE A 114 39.60 -3.16 13.18
C ILE A 114 40.90 -3.30 13.99
N SER A 115 41.14 -2.39 14.94
CA SER A 115 42.31 -2.41 15.82
C SER A 115 41.96 -1.88 17.21
N LYS A 116 42.74 -2.27 18.22
CA LYS A 116 42.68 -1.71 19.57
C LYS A 116 44.08 -1.31 19.98
N ASP A 117 44.28 -0.01 20.20
CA ASP A 117 45.59 0.56 20.55
C ASP A 117 45.50 1.19 21.95
N PRO A 118 45.81 0.46 23.04
CA PRO A 118 45.62 0.95 24.42
C PRO A 118 46.46 2.18 24.77
N ALA A 119 47.55 2.44 24.03
CA ALA A 119 48.40 3.61 24.21
C ALA A 119 47.71 4.94 23.84
N LEU A 120 46.63 4.87 23.05
CA LEU A 120 45.82 6.04 22.66
C LEU A 120 44.61 6.24 23.58
N LYS A 121 44.49 5.45 24.66
CA LYS A 121 43.43 5.61 25.62
C LYS A 121 43.56 6.97 26.32
N ASP A 122 42.44 7.69 26.41
CA ASP A 122 42.35 9.01 27.06
C ASP A 122 43.30 10.06 26.43
N PHE A 123 43.68 9.87 25.15
CA PHE A 123 44.46 10.86 24.40
C PHE A 123 43.65 12.12 24.07
N ASP A 124 42.35 11.96 23.81
CA ASP A 124 41.41 13.04 23.53
C ASP A 124 40.02 12.70 24.09
N ASP A 125 39.24 13.73 24.40
CA ASP A 125 37.89 13.63 24.99
C ASP A 125 36.82 13.28 23.94
N SER A 126 37.16 13.35 22.64
CA SER A 126 36.22 13.25 21.54
C SER A 126 36.52 12.07 20.60
N LYS A 127 35.47 11.53 19.97
CA LYS A 127 35.60 10.46 18.96
C LYS A 127 35.94 11.05 17.60
N TYR A 128 36.89 10.44 16.89
CA TYR A 128 37.23 10.84 15.52
C TYR A 128 36.50 9.96 14.51
N VAL A 129 35.87 10.58 13.51
CA VAL A 129 35.17 9.87 12.44
C VAL A 129 35.90 10.10 11.12
N PHE A 130 36.45 9.04 10.55
CA PHE A 130 37.14 9.08 9.26
C PHE A 130 36.22 8.50 8.19
N THR A 131 36.01 9.26 7.10
CA THR A 131 35.11 8.89 6.01
C THR A 131 35.86 8.88 4.68
N ASP A 132 35.71 7.80 3.91
CA ASP A 132 36.23 7.72 2.56
C ASP A 132 35.37 8.51 1.56
N ILE A 133 35.94 9.61 1.05
CA ILE A 133 35.31 10.53 0.10
C ILE A 133 35.72 10.26 -1.35
N SER A 134 36.29 9.08 -1.66
CA SER A 134 36.72 8.73 -3.03
C SER A 134 35.57 8.82 -4.04
N PHE A 135 35.80 9.50 -5.16
CA PHE A 135 34.79 9.66 -6.20
C PHE A 135 34.50 8.33 -6.90
N GLY A 136 33.24 8.13 -7.35
CA GLY A 136 32.83 6.93 -8.10
C GLY A 136 32.42 5.71 -7.26
N LEU A 137 32.67 5.69 -5.95
CA LEU A 137 32.21 4.60 -5.07
C LEU A 137 30.73 4.77 -4.68
N ARG A 138 30.02 3.64 -4.54
CA ARG A 138 28.63 3.64 -4.03
C ARG A 138 28.60 3.93 -2.54
N PRO A 139 27.57 4.60 -1.99
CA PRO A 139 27.48 4.88 -0.56
C PRO A 139 27.60 3.65 0.35
N SER A 140 27.14 2.48 -0.11
CA SER A 140 27.23 1.20 0.60
C SER A 140 28.64 0.60 0.65
N GLU A 141 29.53 1.01 -0.26
CA GLU A 141 30.92 0.52 -0.35
C GLU A 141 31.90 1.44 0.37
N ARG A 142 31.45 2.65 0.73
CA ARG A 142 32.27 3.65 1.44
C ARG A 142 32.55 3.21 2.86
N LYS A 143 33.83 3.25 3.23
CA LYS A 143 34.29 2.95 4.58
C LYS A 143 34.15 4.20 5.45
N VAL A 144 33.42 4.05 6.54
CA VAL A 144 33.35 5.04 7.62
C VAL A 144 33.84 4.33 8.88
N VAL A 145 34.88 4.86 9.49
CA VAL A 145 35.50 4.29 10.69
C VAL A 145 35.52 5.31 11.81
N VAL A 146 35.34 4.84 13.03
CA VAL A 146 35.32 5.64 14.25
C VAL A 146 36.50 5.21 15.11
N ARG A 147 37.30 6.19 15.55
CA ARG A 147 38.26 6.00 16.63
C ARG A 147 37.60 6.47 17.92
N ASP A 148 37.40 5.54 18.83
CA ASP A 148 36.85 5.82 20.16
C ASP A 148 37.94 6.32 21.13
N VAL A 149 37.51 6.90 22.24
CA VAL A 149 38.39 7.45 23.30
C VAL A 149 39.24 6.37 23.97
N ASP A 150 38.77 5.11 23.95
CA ASP A 150 39.50 3.95 24.44
C ASP A 150 40.67 3.51 23.53
N GLY A 151 40.94 4.25 22.43
CA GLY A 151 41.93 3.88 21.43
C GLY A 151 41.47 2.77 20.48
N THR A 152 40.20 2.36 20.52
CA THR A 152 39.62 1.35 19.62
C THR A 152 39.24 1.96 18.27
N LEU A 153 39.68 1.36 17.17
CA LEU A 153 39.26 1.69 15.80
C LEU A 153 38.23 0.66 15.34
N SER A 154 37.00 1.10 15.03
CA SER A 154 35.92 0.25 14.54
C SER A 154 35.22 0.86 13.32
N TYR A 155 34.44 0.06 12.61
CA TYR A 155 33.50 0.59 11.62
C TYR A 155 32.39 1.38 12.31
N ALA A 156 31.97 2.48 11.69
CA ALA A 156 30.93 3.32 12.23
C ALA A 156 29.57 2.60 12.29
N PRO A 157 28.74 2.88 13.32
CA PRO A 157 27.33 2.48 13.32
C PRO A 157 26.59 3.03 12.10
N LEU A 158 25.51 2.37 11.68
CA LEU A 158 24.72 2.73 10.49
C LEU A 158 24.24 4.19 10.54
N GLU A 159 23.81 4.67 11.70
CA GLU A 159 23.38 6.06 11.88
C GLU A 159 24.52 7.05 11.57
N THR A 160 25.73 6.78 12.10
CA THR A 160 26.89 7.63 11.87
C THR A 160 27.33 7.56 10.43
N GLN A 161 27.34 6.37 9.82
CA GLN A 161 27.65 6.18 8.40
C GLN A 161 26.70 6.99 7.52
N LYS A 162 25.39 6.89 7.76
CA LYS A 162 24.35 7.65 7.06
C LYS A 162 24.54 9.16 7.21
N ARG A 163 24.81 9.64 8.42
CA ARG A 163 25.03 11.06 8.69
C ARG A 163 26.26 11.60 7.96
N MET A 164 27.37 10.86 7.98
CA MET A 164 28.59 11.22 7.26
C MET A 164 28.37 11.19 5.75
N ASN A 165 27.70 10.15 5.23
CA ASN A 165 27.35 10.07 3.82
C ASN A 165 26.50 11.27 3.38
N GLN A 166 25.49 11.69 4.15
CA GLN A 166 24.69 12.88 3.81
C GLN A 166 25.48 14.18 3.90
N LEU A 167 26.50 14.27 4.77
CA LEU A 167 27.34 15.47 4.92
C LEU A 167 28.24 15.66 3.69
N TYR A 168 28.90 14.60 3.23
CA TYR A 168 29.84 14.66 2.10
C TYR A 168 29.15 14.47 0.74
N PHE A 169 28.05 13.72 0.70
CA PHE A 169 27.29 13.39 -0.50
C PHE A 169 25.79 13.66 -0.25
N PRO A 170 25.38 14.93 -0.24
CA PRO A 170 24.01 15.30 0.09
C PRO A 170 23.03 14.80 -0.96
N LEU A 171 22.03 14.04 -0.51
CA LEU A 171 20.85 13.70 -1.31
C LEU A 171 19.77 14.76 -1.14
N ASP A 172 19.11 15.13 -2.23
CA ASP A 172 18.04 16.11 -2.23
C ASP A 172 16.88 15.68 -1.33
N GLY A 173 16.43 16.62 -0.49
CA GLY A 173 15.33 16.41 0.44
C GLY A 173 15.68 15.64 1.72
N ARG A 174 16.79 14.89 1.76
CA ARG A 174 17.27 14.17 2.96
C ARG A 174 17.96 15.13 3.92
N LYS A 175 17.69 14.98 5.23
CA LYS A 175 18.33 15.78 6.28
C LYS A 175 19.34 14.94 7.05
N SER A 176 20.43 15.56 7.50
CA SER A 176 21.47 14.91 8.33
C SER A 176 20.96 14.51 9.72
N TYR A 177 20.02 15.29 10.26
CA TYR A 177 19.30 14.99 11.49
C TYR A 177 17.91 14.45 11.18
N THR A 178 17.37 13.66 12.10
CA THR A 178 15.99 13.17 12.01
C THR A 178 14.99 14.34 12.07
N PRO A 179 14.11 14.50 11.05
CA PRO A 179 13.08 15.52 11.07
C PRO A 179 12.18 15.41 12.31
N ARG A 180 11.81 16.55 12.91
CA ARG A 180 10.94 16.61 14.10
C ARG A 180 9.62 15.84 13.95
N MET A 181 9.08 15.78 12.74
CA MET A 181 7.89 15.00 12.40
C MET A 181 8.01 13.51 12.74
N PHE A 182 9.22 12.94 12.67
CA PHE A 182 9.47 11.54 13.00
C PHE A 182 9.96 11.36 14.44
N SER A 183 10.64 12.36 15.00
CA SER A 183 11.09 12.32 16.41
C SER A 183 9.95 12.51 17.40
N ASP A 184 9.00 13.40 17.09
CA ASP A 184 7.87 13.72 17.95
C ASP A 184 6.65 12.88 17.58
N LYS A 185 6.22 12.03 18.52
CA LYS A 185 5.08 11.13 18.34
C LYS A 185 3.78 11.90 18.13
N GLU A 186 3.61 13.06 18.75
CA GLU A 186 2.38 13.85 18.63
C GLU A 186 2.25 14.48 17.24
N LEU A 187 3.36 14.98 16.68
CA LEU A 187 3.38 15.54 15.33
C LEU A 187 3.12 14.47 14.27
N LEU A 188 3.68 13.28 14.44
CA LEU A 188 3.38 12.15 13.57
C LEU A 188 1.89 11.80 13.65
N GLN A 189 1.34 11.65 14.87
CA GLN A 189 -0.06 11.32 15.07
C GLN A 189 -0.99 12.36 14.43
N ARG A 190 -0.71 13.65 14.61
CA ARG A 190 -1.46 14.72 13.96
C ARG A 190 -1.48 14.58 12.43
N CYS A 191 -0.37 14.19 11.82
CA CYS A 191 -0.31 13.95 10.38
C CYS A 191 -1.15 12.73 9.96
N LEU A 192 -1.24 11.70 10.81
CA LEU A 192 -2.09 10.53 10.59
C LEU A 192 -3.57 10.88 10.74
N ASP A 193 -3.93 11.66 11.75
CA ASP A 193 -5.30 12.15 11.98
C ASP A 193 -5.79 13.05 10.82
N GLU A 194 -4.88 13.86 10.26
CA GLU A 194 -5.11 14.65 9.04
C GLU A 194 -5.05 13.81 7.74
N HIS A 195 -4.90 12.48 7.84
CA HIS A 195 -4.88 11.52 6.72
C HIS A 195 -3.78 11.78 5.68
N LYS A 196 -2.66 12.39 6.09
CA LYS A 196 -1.52 12.74 5.21
C LYS A 196 -0.57 11.55 4.97
N TYR A 197 -1.11 10.35 4.75
CA TYR A 197 -0.33 9.11 4.68
C TYR A 197 0.72 9.11 3.57
N GLU A 198 0.33 9.50 2.34
CA GLU A 198 1.25 9.52 1.19
C GLU A 198 2.44 10.45 1.45
N PHE A 199 2.18 11.62 2.03
CA PHE A 199 3.22 12.58 2.37
C PHE A 199 4.20 12.04 3.41
N VAL A 200 3.69 11.37 4.46
CA VAL A 200 4.53 10.75 5.49
C VAL A 200 5.40 9.65 4.88
N LEU A 201 4.82 8.76 4.07
CA LEU A 201 5.54 7.65 3.43
C LEU A 201 6.55 8.14 2.39
N ASP A 202 6.22 9.15 1.60
CA ASP A 202 7.16 9.77 0.66
C ASP A 202 8.34 10.40 1.41
N ARG A 203 8.07 11.14 2.48
CA ARG A 203 9.13 11.73 3.32
C ARG A 203 9.99 10.65 3.97
N LEU A 204 9.37 9.54 4.37
CA LEU A 204 10.06 8.40 4.98
C LEU A 204 11.06 7.76 4.01
N THR A 205 10.65 7.49 2.77
CA THR A 205 11.53 6.91 1.73
C THR A 205 12.72 7.79 1.35
N VAL A 206 12.61 9.11 1.53
CA VAL A 206 13.72 10.04 1.28
C VAL A 206 14.66 10.11 2.48
N GLN A 207 14.12 10.04 3.70
CA GLN A 207 14.90 10.23 4.93
C GLN A 207 15.66 8.96 5.35
N TYR A 208 15.04 7.80 5.23
CA TYR A 208 15.54 6.53 5.75
C TYR A 208 15.76 5.51 4.64
N GLU A 209 16.75 4.65 4.84
CA GLU A 209 16.96 3.46 4.02
C GLU A 209 15.95 2.38 4.39
N PRO A 210 15.58 1.49 3.46
CA PRO A 210 14.51 0.51 3.66
C PRO A 210 14.84 -0.56 4.72
N TYR A 211 16.11 -0.73 5.10
CA TYR A 211 16.56 -1.69 6.12
C TYR A 211 16.70 -1.08 7.53
N GLU A 212 16.43 0.22 7.69
CA GLU A 212 16.52 0.88 9.00
C GLU A 212 15.31 0.56 9.87
N THR A 213 15.52 0.37 11.17
CA THR A 213 14.45 0.11 12.15
C THR A 213 13.35 1.16 12.12
N GLU A 214 13.72 2.44 12.06
CA GLU A 214 12.78 3.57 12.01
C GLU A 214 11.88 3.53 10.78
N PHE A 215 12.40 3.08 9.63
CA PHE A 215 11.61 2.93 8.41
C PHE A 215 10.47 1.92 8.62
N HIS A 216 10.78 0.78 9.22
CA HIS A 216 9.78 -0.25 9.52
C HIS A 216 8.77 0.21 10.57
N ASN A 217 9.25 0.80 11.67
CA ASN A 217 8.39 1.24 12.78
C ASN A 217 7.38 2.30 12.33
N ILE A 218 7.81 3.29 11.54
CA ILE A 218 6.93 4.36 11.06
C ILE A 218 5.98 3.82 9.98
N SER A 219 6.46 2.99 9.05
CA SER A 219 5.60 2.37 8.03
C SER A 219 4.50 1.51 8.66
N ALA A 220 4.85 0.67 9.64
CA ALA A 220 3.89 -0.16 10.36
C ALA A 220 2.83 0.70 11.07
N LYS A 221 3.22 1.79 11.73
CA LYS A 221 2.27 2.73 12.36
C LYS A 221 1.31 3.37 11.34
N VAL A 222 1.83 3.82 10.21
CA VAL A 222 1.02 4.38 9.13
C VAL A 222 0.01 3.35 8.62
N PHE A 223 0.44 2.11 8.37
CA PHE A 223 -0.45 1.05 7.88
C PHE A 223 -1.49 0.66 8.94
N THR A 224 -1.11 0.50 10.20
CA THR A 224 -2.07 0.21 11.28
C THR A 224 -3.14 1.30 11.38
N HIS A 225 -2.75 2.58 11.41
CA HIS A 225 -3.70 3.69 11.47
C HIS A 225 -4.59 3.78 10.20
N LEU A 226 -4.02 3.48 9.04
CA LEU A 226 -4.78 3.43 7.79
C LEU A 226 -5.81 2.29 7.81
N ASN A 227 -5.46 1.14 8.38
CA ASN A 227 -6.39 0.03 8.56
C ASN A 227 -7.53 0.38 9.54
N GLU A 228 -7.22 1.08 10.63
CA GLU A 228 -8.21 1.55 11.61
C GLU A 228 -9.17 2.59 11.02
N SER A 229 -8.64 3.55 10.25
CA SER A 229 -9.43 4.60 9.59
C SER A 229 -10.18 4.09 8.34
N LYS A 230 -9.81 2.93 7.79
CA LYS A 230 -10.38 2.31 6.59
C LYS A 230 -10.25 3.18 5.33
N GLN A 231 -9.26 4.07 5.28
CA GLN A 231 -9.03 5.02 4.17
C GLN A 231 -7.98 4.49 3.18
N PHE A 232 -8.14 3.26 2.70
CA PHE A 232 -7.20 2.60 1.77
C PHE A 232 -7.06 3.33 0.43
N ASP A 233 -8.12 4.01 0.02
CA ASP A 233 -8.20 4.73 -1.25
C ASP A 233 -7.19 5.87 -1.38
N LEU A 234 -6.76 6.44 -0.26
CA LEU A 234 -5.75 7.49 -0.25
C LEU A 234 -4.42 7.00 -0.80
N LEU A 235 -4.05 5.74 -0.53
CA LEU A 235 -2.83 5.14 -1.06
C LEU A 235 -3.02 4.41 -2.39
N ARG A 236 -4.25 4.22 -2.91
CA ARG A 236 -4.43 3.67 -4.27
C ARG A 236 -3.76 4.53 -5.33
N SER A 237 -3.25 3.89 -6.38
CA SER A 237 -2.45 4.56 -7.44
C SER A 237 -1.28 5.38 -6.88
N THR A 238 -0.67 4.92 -5.79
CA THR A 238 0.62 5.40 -5.29
C THR A 238 1.58 4.21 -5.21
N ARG A 239 2.89 4.49 -5.22
CA ARG A 239 3.94 3.47 -5.05
C ARG A 239 3.88 2.73 -3.70
N HIS A 240 3.13 3.24 -2.73
CA HIS A 240 3.06 2.68 -1.38
C HIS A 240 1.92 1.66 -1.20
N PHE A 241 0.99 1.56 -2.15
CA PHE A 241 -0.13 0.63 -2.03
C PHE A 241 0.31 -0.83 -1.96
N GLY A 242 1.25 -1.24 -2.82
CA GLY A 242 1.71 -2.63 -2.82
C GLY A 242 2.46 -3.04 -1.57
N PRO A 243 3.44 -2.26 -1.06
CA PRO A 243 4.06 -2.52 0.25
C PRO A 243 3.03 -2.63 1.39
N MET A 244 2.00 -1.77 1.38
CA MET A 244 0.90 -1.83 2.34
C MET A 244 0.10 -3.14 2.21
N ALA A 245 -0.33 -3.51 0.99
CA ALA A 245 -1.08 -4.74 0.77
C ALA A 245 -0.26 -5.99 1.13
N PHE A 246 1.03 -5.99 0.82
CA PHE A 246 1.97 -7.02 1.22
C PHE A 246 2.13 -7.09 2.75
N PHE A 247 2.22 -5.95 3.42
CA PHE A 247 2.25 -5.88 4.88
C PHE A 247 1.01 -6.51 5.51
N TYR A 248 -0.20 -6.22 5.02
CA TYR A 248 -1.42 -6.84 5.54
C TYR A 248 -1.51 -8.34 5.26
N ALA A 249 -1.11 -8.77 4.07
CA ALA A 249 -1.06 -10.17 3.71
C ALA A 249 -0.07 -10.95 4.59
N TRP A 250 1.10 -10.36 4.87
CA TRP A 250 2.10 -10.94 5.76
C TRP A 250 1.57 -11.16 7.18
N HIS A 251 0.92 -10.16 7.76
CA HIS A 251 0.42 -10.20 9.15
C HIS A 251 -0.99 -10.78 9.30
N ARG A 252 -1.55 -11.37 8.23
CA ARG A 252 -2.89 -11.99 8.21
C ARG A 252 -4.02 -11.02 8.60
N CYS A 253 -3.89 -9.75 8.22
CA CYS A 253 -4.89 -8.71 8.50
C CYS A 253 -5.50 -8.13 7.21
N ILE A 254 -5.81 -9.00 6.24
CA ILE A 254 -6.34 -8.58 4.93
C ILE A 254 -7.83 -8.25 4.94
N ASP A 255 -8.59 -8.67 5.97
CA ASP A 255 -10.05 -8.62 5.97
C ASP A 255 -10.65 -7.22 5.77
N ASP A 256 -10.05 -6.18 6.38
CA ASP A 256 -10.54 -4.81 6.23
C ASP A 256 -10.28 -4.25 4.83
N LEU A 257 -9.12 -4.57 4.25
CA LEU A 257 -8.80 -4.20 2.88
C LEU A 257 -9.69 -4.97 1.88
N LEU A 258 -9.93 -6.26 2.15
CA LEU A 258 -10.82 -7.10 1.37
C LEU A 258 -12.26 -6.56 1.41
N TYR A 259 -12.73 -6.15 2.59
CA TYR A 259 -14.03 -5.50 2.75
C TYR A 259 -14.13 -4.20 1.94
N ASP A 260 -13.11 -3.33 1.95
CA ASP A 260 -13.08 -2.12 1.11
C ASP A 260 -13.09 -2.44 -0.39
N MET A 261 -12.36 -3.48 -0.81
CA MET A 261 -12.36 -3.94 -2.20
C MET A 261 -13.73 -4.46 -2.64
N ILE A 262 -14.41 -5.26 -1.81
CA ILE A 262 -15.76 -5.77 -2.11
C ILE A 262 -16.76 -4.60 -2.19
N ARG A 263 -16.71 -3.68 -1.22
CA ARG A 263 -17.63 -2.53 -1.18
C ARG A 263 -17.46 -1.60 -2.39
N ARG A 264 -16.26 -1.50 -2.94
CA ARG A 264 -15.93 -0.67 -4.11
C ARG A 264 -16.00 -1.42 -5.44
N ASP A 265 -16.49 -2.67 -5.45
CA ASP A 265 -16.63 -3.48 -6.66
C ASP A 265 -15.28 -3.85 -7.32
N TYR A 266 -14.20 -3.91 -6.53
CA TYR A 266 -12.86 -4.34 -6.96
C TYR A 266 -12.66 -5.84 -6.72
N LEU A 267 -13.58 -6.65 -7.24
CA LEU A 267 -13.62 -8.10 -6.99
C LEU A 267 -12.39 -8.84 -7.51
N TYR A 268 -11.88 -8.46 -8.67
CA TYR A 268 -10.64 -9.03 -9.20
C TYR A 268 -9.45 -8.78 -8.26
N ASN A 269 -9.32 -7.56 -7.74
CA ASN A 269 -8.24 -7.22 -6.81
C ASN A 269 -8.42 -7.93 -5.46
N ALA A 270 -9.67 -8.17 -5.02
CA ALA A 270 -9.98 -8.96 -3.85
C ALA A 270 -9.48 -10.42 -3.99
N VAL A 271 -9.71 -11.05 -5.15
CA VAL A 271 -9.18 -12.38 -5.46
C VAL A 271 -7.65 -12.38 -5.44
N GLN A 272 -7.01 -11.36 -6.04
CA GLN A 272 -5.55 -11.21 -6.03
C GLN A 272 -4.97 -11.06 -4.62
N LEU A 273 -5.68 -10.34 -3.73
CA LEU A 273 -5.27 -10.17 -2.33
C LEU A 273 -5.33 -11.49 -1.57
N ILE A 274 -6.38 -12.28 -1.77
CA ILE A 274 -6.52 -13.62 -1.19
C ILE A 274 -5.42 -14.54 -1.72
N ALA A 275 -5.18 -14.55 -3.03
CA ALA A 275 -4.11 -15.33 -3.65
C ALA A 275 -2.73 -14.95 -3.10
N LEU A 276 -2.45 -13.66 -2.92
CA LEU A 276 -1.22 -13.18 -2.29
C LEU A 276 -1.06 -13.72 -0.86
N SER A 277 -2.13 -13.69 -0.07
CA SER A 277 -2.14 -14.23 1.30
C SER A 277 -1.87 -15.73 1.31
N TYR A 278 -2.57 -16.50 0.48
CA TYR A 278 -2.34 -17.95 0.34
C TYR A 278 -0.92 -18.28 -0.08
N LYS A 279 -0.35 -17.50 -0.99
CA LYS A 279 1.04 -17.66 -1.41
C LYS A 279 2.05 -17.41 -0.28
N ILE A 280 1.90 -16.31 0.46
CA ILE A 280 2.80 -15.96 1.57
C ILE A 280 2.72 -17.01 2.68
N HIS A 281 1.52 -17.49 3.01
CA HIS A 281 1.29 -18.48 4.06
C HIS A 281 1.39 -19.94 3.60
N LYS A 282 1.70 -20.18 2.31
CA LYS A 282 1.82 -21.52 1.70
C LYS A 282 0.58 -22.41 1.90
N VAL A 283 -0.61 -21.82 1.72
CA VAL A 283 -1.88 -22.55 1.83
C VAL A 283 -2.08 -23.43 0.59
N PRO A 284 -2.44 -24.71 0.72
CA PRO A 284 -2.56 -25.66 -0.40
C PRO A 284 -3.88 -25.48 -1.17
N VAL A 285 -4.14 -24.27 -1.66
CA VAL A 285 -5.31 -23.94 -2.48
C VAL A 285 -4.85 -23.54 -3.87
N GLU A 286 -5.42 -24.20 -4.88
CA GLU A 286 -5.16 -23.90 -6.30
C GLU A 286 -5.86 -22.60 -6.70
N TYR A 287 -5.18 -21.46 -6.54
CA TYR A 287 -5.68 -20.15 -6.97
C TYR A 287 -5.28 -19.79 -8.42
N GLY A 288 -4.29 -20.49 -8.99
CA GLY A 288 -3.75 -20.21 -10.32
C GLY A 288 -4.79 -20.32 -11.44
N GLN A 289 -5.64 -21.36 -11.40
CA GLN A 289 -6.68 -21.57 -12.43
C GLN A 289 -7.69 -20.42 -12.46
N THR A 290 -8.17 -20.00 -11.28
CA THR A 290 -9.10 -18.88 -11.13
C THR A 290 -8.49 -17.58 -11.64
N LEU A 291 -7.21 -17.32 -11.31
CA LEU A 291 -6.51 -16.12 -11.80
C LEU A 291 -6.36 -16.14 -13.32
N SER A 292 -6.00 -17.26 -13.94
CA SER A 292 -5.89 -17.36 -15.39
C SER A 292 -7.23 -17.14 -16.10
N GLN A 293 -8.33 -17.66 -15.55
CA GLN A 293 -9.67 -17.41 -16.08
C GLN A 293 -10.05 -15.93 -16.00
N LEU A 294 -9.76 -15.27 -14.88
CA LEU A 294 -10.05 -13.85 -14.69
C LEU A 294 -9.16 -12.96 -15.57
N GLU A 295 -7.88 -13.32 -15.75
CA GLU A 295 -6.95 -12.61 -16.64
C GLU A 295 -7.38 -12.69 -18.11
N ALA A 296 -8.02 -13.79 -18.53
CA ALA A 296 -8.55 -13.92 -19.89
C ALA A 296 -9.82 -13.07 -20.14
N LEU A 297 -10.56 -12.73 -19.08
CA LEU A 297 -11.80 -11.96 -19.16
C LEU A 297 -11.59 -10.45 -19.04
N GLN A 298 -10.45 -10.00 -18.50
CA GLN A 298 -10.20 -8.59 -18.23
C GLN A 298 -9.20 -7.98 -19.22
N PRO A 299 -9.53 -6.84 -19.86
CA PRO A 299 -8.56 -6.09 -20.64
C PRO A 299 -7.44 -5.57 -19.74
N THR A 300 -6.24 -5.48 -20.31
CA THR A 300 -5.08 -4.97 -19.57
C THR A 300 -5.31 -3.52 -19.12
N PRO A 301 -4.66 -3.06 -18.03
CA PRO A 301 -4.82 -1.67 -17.58
C PRO A 301 -4.46 -0.62 -18.65
N ALA A 302 -3.55 -0.96 -19.55
CA ALA A 302 -3.19 -0.09 -20.67
C ALA A 302 -4.29 -0.03 -21.73
N GLU A 303 -4.90 -1.17 -22.06
CA GLU A 303 -6.04 -1.23 -22.99
C GLU A 303 -7.25 -0.49 -22.44
N ARG A 304 -7.57 -0.66 -21.15
CA ARG A 304 -8.62 0.11 -20.47
C ARG A 304 -8.40 1.61 -20.59
N ALA A 305 -7.19 2.08 -20.28
CA ALA A 305 -6.85 3.50 -20.37
C ALA A 305 -6.94 4.03 -21.82
N LEU A 306 -6.56 3.21 -22.82
CA LEU A 306 -6.69 3.57 -24.23
C LEU A 306 -8.14 3.61 -24.70
N GLU A 307 -8.96 2.68 -24.24
CA GLU A 307 -10.40 2.66 -24.51
C GLU A 307 -11.10 3.87 -23.90
N GLU A 308 -10.74 4.24 -22.67
CA GLU A 308 -11.20 5.48 -22.03
C GLU A 308 -10.82 6.70 -22.87
N LEU A 309 -9.56 6.82 -23.29
CA LEU A 309 -9.11 7.91 -24.16
C LEU A 309 -9.89 7.96 -25.48
N ARG A 310 -10.05 6.81 -26.15
CA ARG A 310 -10.81 6.71 -27.41
C ARG A 310 -12.29 7.08 -27.22
N SER A 311 -12.87 6.72 -26.09
CA SER A 311 -14.26 7.06 -25.76
C SER A 311 -14.46 8.58 -25.61
N CYS A 312 -13.47 9.29 -25.06
CA CYS A 312 -13.48 10.75 -24.95
C CYS A 312 -13.34 11.47 -26.30
N LEU A 313 -12.71 10.82 -27.30
CA LEU A 313 -12.53 11.37 -28.63
C LEU A 313 -13.74 11.14 -29.56
N GLN A 314 -14.61 10.17 -29.25
CA GLN A 314 -15.78 9.83 -30.08
C GLN A 314 -16.91 10.86 -29.91
N LYS A 315 -17.52 11.27 -31.04
CA LYS A 315 -18.69 12.16 -31.04
C LYS A 315 -19.93 11.41 -30.49
N PRO A 316 -20.89 12.11 -29.86
CA PRO A 316 -22.10 11.49 -29.31
C PRO A 316 -22.89 10.65 -30.34
N SER A 317 -22.87 11.05 -31.62
CA SER A 317 -23.61 10.39 -32.71
C SER A 317 -23.04 9.05 -33.17
N GLU A 318 -21.83 8.68 -32.74
CA GLU A 318 -21.11 7.47 -33.18
C GLU A 318 -21.03 6.39 -32.07
N LYS A 319 -21.68 6.63 -30.93
CA LYS A 319 -21.73 5.64 -29.84
C LYS A 319 -22.70 4.52 -30.24
N GLY A 320 -22.16 3.32 -30.48
CA GLY A 320 -22.98 2.14 -30.67
C GLY A 320 -23.83 1.86 -29.43
N ILE A 321 -25.02 1.30 -29.64
CA ILE A 321 -26.01 1.00 -28.59
C ILE A 321 -25.38 0.23 -27.40
N GLU A 322 -24.48 -0.71 -27.68
CA GLU A 322 -23.78 -1.48 -26.64
C GLU A 322 -22.86 -0.62 -25.75
N LYS A 323 -22.23 0.42 -26.31
CA LYS A 323 -21.41 1.38 -25.55
C LYS A 323 -22.27 2.31 -24.69
N GLU A 324 -23.49 2.62 -25.13
CA GLU A 324 -24.44 3.40 -24.34
C GLU A 324 -25.00 2.59 -23.16
N ILE A 325 -25.34 1.32 -23.41
CA ILE A 325 -25.73 0.37 -22.36
C ILE A 325 -24.58 0.18 -21.36
N HIS A 326 -23.35 0.00 -21.85
CA HIS A 326 -22.16 -0.07 -21.02
C HIS A 326 -21.93 1.22 -20.21
N ALA A 327 -22.09 2.40 -20.81
CA ALA A 327 -21.95 3.67 -20.09
C ALA A 327 -23.03 3.89 -19.02
N ALA A 328 -24.26 3.38 -19.24
CA ALA A 328 -25.37 3.50 -18.30
C ALA A 328 -25.23 2.56 -17.09
N ILE A 329 -24.68 1.35 -17.30
CA ILE A 329 -24.59 0.30 -16.26
C ILE A 329 -23.20 0.22 -15.63
N GLY A 330 -22.18 0.61 -16.38
CA GLY A 330 -20.77 0.55 -15.99
C GLY A 330 -20.14 -0.85 -16.02
N LYS A 331 -20.83 -1.86 -16.58
CA LYS A 331 -20.37 -3.25 -16.66
C LYS A 331 -20.75 -3.90 -17.99
N THR A 332 -19.88 -4.75 -18.52
CA THR A 332 -20.11 -5.62 -19.68
C THR A 332 -20.58 -7.02 -19.25
N GLU A 333 -21.03 -7.84 -20.20
CA GLU A 333 -21.35 -9.27 -19.95
C GLU A 333 -20.13 -10.06 -19.44
N GLN A 334 -18.93 -9.71 -19.92
CA GLN A 334 -17.67 -10.30 -19.47
C GLN A 334 -17.39 -9.93 -18.00
N ASP A 335 -17.68 -8.69 -17.60
CA ASP A 335 -17.52 -8.24 -16.22
C ASP A 335 -18.46 -8.99 -15.26
N PHE A 336 -19.72 -9.21 -15.64
CA PHE A 336 -20.65 -10.01 -14.82
C PHE A 336 -20.16 -11.46 -14.66
N THR A 337 -19.57 -12.04 -15.71
CA THR A 337 -18.99 -13.40 -15.64
C THR A 337 -17.76 -13.42 -14.73
N ALA A 338 -16.89 -12.41 -14.83
CA ALA A 338 -15.72 -12.27 -13.96
C ALA A 338 -16.11 -12.05 -12.49
N ASP A 339 -17.17 -11.29 -12.24
CA ASP A 339 -17.71 -11.06 -10.90
C ASP A 339 -18.23 -12.36 -10.28
N GLU A 340 -18.98 -13.18 -11.04
CA GLU A 340 -19.49 -14.46 -10.53
C GLU A 340 -18.35 -15.40 -10.13
N LEU A 341 -17.31 -15.51 -10.96
CA LEU A 341 -16.11 -16.30 -10.65
C LEU A 341 -15.39 -15.75 -9.41
N SER A 342 -15.23 -14.43 -9.33
CA SER A 342 -14.56 -13.78 -8.21
C SER A 342 -15.31 -13.97 -6.89
N LEU A 343 -16.64 -13.81 -6.90
CA LEU A 343 -17.50 -14.01 -5.74
C LEU A 343 -17.43 -15.45 -5.22
N LYS A 344 -17.47 -16.45 -6.09
CA LYS A 344 -17.32 -17.87 -5.70
C LYS A 344 -16.00 -18.10 -4.95
N PHE A 345 -14.91 -17.52 -5.44
CA PHE A 345 -13.60 -17.65 -4.79
C PHE A 345 -13.52 -16.91 -3.45
N ILE A 346 -14.10 -15.72 -3.37
CA ILE A 346 -14.17 -14.94 -2.12
C ILE A 346 -15.00 -15.69 -1.06
N GLU A 347 -16.12 -16.31 -1.45
CA GLU A 347 -16.94 -17.11 -0.54
C GLU A 347 -16.20 -18.35 0.00
N GLN A 348 -15.40 -19.01 -0.84
CA GLN A 348 -14.52 -20.09 -0.40
C GLN A 348 -13.50 -19.61 0.64
N TYR A 349 -12.92 -18.42 0.46
CA TYR A 349 -12.03 -17.82 1.46
C TYR A 349 -12.76 -17.50 2.76
N ILE A 350 -13.94 -16.90 2.70
CA ILE A 350 -14.76 -16.56 3.88
C ILE A 350 -15.12 -17.82 4.69
N GLY A 351 -15.45 -18.91 3.99
CA GLY A 351 -15.72 -20.21 4.62
C GLY A 351 -14.49 -20.82 5.33
N SER A 352 -13.29 -20.50 4.87
CA SER A 352 -12.03 -21.03 5.42
C SER A 352 -11.70 -20.52 6.82
N GLU A 353 -10.72 -21.12 7.50
CA GLU A 353 -10.23 -20.67 8.81
C GLU A 353 -9.41 -19.37 8.74
N HIS A 354 -9.06 -18.91 7.54
CA HIS A 354 -8.16 -17.78 7.33
C HIS A 354 -8.86 -16.42 7.35
N ALA A 355 -10.19 -16.38 7.29
CA ALA A 355 -10.98 -15.16 7.41
C ALA A 355 -11.35 -14.91 8.89
N LEU A 356 -10.92 -13.79 9.47
CA LEU A 356 -11.21 -13.44 10.87
C LEU A 356 -12.56 -12.72 10.99
N LYS A 357 -12.90 -11.85 10.03
CA LYS A 357 -14.12 -11.02 10.03
C LYS A 357 -15.24 -11.59 9.15
N LYS A 358 -15.53 -12.89 9.28
CA LYS A 358 -16.48 -13.63 8.43
C LYS A 358 -17.83 -12.93 8.26
N VAL A 359 -18.51 -12.59 9.36
CA VAL A 359 -19.85 -11.98 9.34
C VAL A 359 -19.89 -10.67 8.53
N GLN A 360 -18.85 -9.84 8.65
CA GLN A 360 -18.80 -8.56 7.93
C GLN A 360 -18.57 -8.76 6.44
N LEU A 361 -17.72 -9.73 6.08
CA LEU A 361 -17.43 -10.09 4.70
C LEU A 361 -18.63 -10.77 4.03
N GLU A 362 -19.31 -11.69 4.71
CA GLU A 362 -20.54 -12.36 4.24
C GLU A 362 -21.62 -11.34 3.92
N LEU A 363 -21.87 -10.40 4.84
CA LEU A 363 -22.84 -9.33 4.63
C LEU A 363 -22.46 -8.45 3.42
N ALA A 364 -21.19 -8.08 3.29
CA ALA A 364 -20.72 -7.30 2.15
C ALA A 364 -20.92 -8.04 0.82
N VAL A 365 -20.57 -9.33 0.78
CA VAL A 365 -20.76 -10.18 -0.40
C VAL A 365 -22.23 -10.31 -0.77
N GLN A 366 -23.11 -10.51 0.21
CA GLN A 366 -24.55 -10.58 -0.03
C GLN A 366 -25.10 -9.27 -0.61
N THR A 367 -24.74 -8.13 -0.02
CA THR A 367 -25.19 -6.83 -0.54
C THR A 367 -24.71 -6.59 -1.98
N LEU A 368 -23.48 -6.99 -2.30
CA LEU A 368 -22.96 -6.84 -3.66
C LEU A 368 -23.64 -7.80 -4.65
N LYS A 369 -24.01 -9.02 -4.23
CA LYS A 369 -24.77 -9.97 -5.04
C LYS A 369 -26.15 -9.42 -5.42
N GLU A 370 -26.85 -8.83 -4.45
CA GLU A 370 -28.15 -8.19 -4.68
C GLU A 370 -28.01 -7.03 -5.68
N LEU A 371 -27.03 -6.14 -5.49
CA LEU A 371 -26.75 -5.05 -6.42
C LEU A 371 -26.36 -5.53 -7.83
N ASN A 372 -25.54 -6.59 -7.93
CA ASN A 372 -25.15 -7.15 -9.22
C ASN A 372 -26.32 -7.83 -9.93
N LEU A 373 -27.24 -8.44 -9.19
CA LEU A 373 -28.45 -9.03 -9.75
C LEU A 373 -29.37 -7.95 -10.35
N GLU A 374 -29.55 -6.84 -9.64
CA GLU A 374 -30.31 -5.68 -10.13
C GLU A 374 -29.68 -5.10 -11.40
N LYS A 375 -28.36 -4.88 -11.39
CA LYS A 375 -27.61 -4.42 -12.58
C LYS A 375 -27.75 -5.38 -13.77
N LEU A 376 -27.71 -6.69 -13.52
CA LEU A 376 -27.86 -7.70 -14.57
C LEU A 376 -29.28 -7.71 -15.14
N GLN A 377 -30.31 -7.52 -14.31
CA GLN A 377 -31.70 -7.40 -14.78
C GLN A 377 -31.89 -6.16 -15.64
N LEU A 378 -31.34 -5.01 -15.22
CA LEU A 378 -31.34 -3.77 -16.00
C LEU A 378 -30.59 -3.94 -17.32
N PHE A 379 -29.43 -4.60 -17.31
CA PHE A 379 -28.66 -4.93 -18.50
C PHE A 379 -29.47 -5.72 -19.52
N LYS A 380 -30.10 -6.82 -19.09
CA LYS A 380 -30.96 -7.65 -19.94
C LYS A 380 -32.18 -6.87 -20.45
N GLY A 381 -32.77 -6.04 -19.60
CA GLY A 381 -33.90 -5.18 -19.95
C GLY A 381 -33.56 -4.15 -21.03
N LEU A 382 -32.43 -3.44 -20.88
CA LEU A 382 -31.94 -2.47 -21.85
C LEU A 382 -31.56 -3.14 -23.17
N LYS A 383 -30.82 -4.26 -23.13
CA LYS A 383 -30.47 -5.04 -24.33
C LYS A 383 -31.73 -5.43 -25.11
N LYS A 384 -32.77 -5.90 -24.41
CA LYS A 384 -34.08 -6.24 -24.99
C LYS A 384 -34.82 -5.01 -25.54
N ALA A 385 -34.83 -3.89 -24.81
CA ALA A 385 -35.51 -2.66 -25.23
C ALA A 385 -34.89 -2.05 -26.50
N HIS A 386 -33.57 -2.17 -26.66
CA HIS A 386 -32.86 -1.75 -27.86
C HIS A 386 -32.86 -2.77 -29.00
N GLY A 387 -33.54 -3.91 -28.84
CA GLY A 387 -33.66 -4.93 -29.89
C GLY A 387 -32.38 -5.70 -30.20
N VAL A 388 -31.35 -5.60 -29.35
CA VAL A 388 -30.11 -6.38 -29.48
C VAL A 388 -30.42 -7.78 -28.94
N GLN A 389 -30.45 -8.80 -29.81
CA GLN A 389 -30.68 -10.17 -29.34
C GLN A 389 -29.50 -10.62 -28.47
N ALA A 390 -29.80 -11.35 -27.39
CA ALA A 390 -28.79 -12.05 -26.61
C ALA A 390 -28.26 -13.22 -27.46
N SER A 391 -27.04 -13.09 -27.97
CA SER A 391 -26.27 -14.22 -28.49
C SER A 391 -25.89 -15.16 -27.36
#